data_AF-A0A8C3RNV6-F1
#
_entry.id   AF-A0A8C3RNV6-F1
#
_cell.length_a   1.000
_cell.length_b   1.000
_cell.length_c   1.000
_cell.angle_alpha   90.00
_cell.angle_beta   90.00
_cell.angle_gamma   90.00
#
_symmetry.space_group_name_H-M   'P 1'
#
loop_
_entity.id
_entity.type
_entity.pdbx_description
1 polymer ?
#
loop_
_entity_poly.entity_id
_entity_poly.type
_entity_poly.pdbx_seq_one_letter_code
_entity_poly.pdbx_strand_id
1 'polypeptide(L)'
;TAITLWRVRIQDDGCYKCLFNTYPDGAIPQDTCLTVYEQLRGSLHYVVSEGNLIATCSANAWPSPVISWIVPKNESEKTEVVTHPNGTVSVISKLCVNSTTSLAGQSLICRVQHMEEERYYSVKVKEDHGRWFSVPWLLATVALLVVCVVLVLTVVCWRRRRKKQNESRAS
;
A
#
# COMPACT_ATOMS: atom_id res chain seq x y z
N THR A 1 -20.47 42.57 -25.36
CA THR A 1 -19.34 41.83 -25.96
C THR A 1 -18.93 40.73 -24.99
N ALA A 2 -18.48 39.58 -25.49
CA ALA A 2 -18.03 38.46 -24.67
C ALA A 2 -16.70 37.94 -25.22
N ILE A 3 -15.80 37.50 -24.33
CA ILE A 3 -14.54 36.85 -24.67
C ILE A 3 -14.65 35.40 -24.21
N THR A 4 -14.28 34.46 -25.07
CA THR A 4 -14.28 33.03 -24.75
C THR A 4 -12.85 32.51 -24.77
N LEU A 5 -12.43 31.86 -23.68
CA LEU A 5 -11.13 31.22 -23.55
C LEU A 5 -11.28 29.73 -23.91
N TRP A 6 -10.58 29.29 -24.94
CA TRP A 6 -10.60 27.90 -25.40
C TRP A 6 -9.32 27.18 -24.98
N ARG A 7 -9.43 25.90 -24.59
CA ARG A 7 -8.29 25.07 -24.17
C ARG A 7 -7.46 25.74 -23.07
N VAL A 8 -8.14 26.16 -22.02
CA VAL A 8 -7.57 26.80 -20.83
C VAL A 8 -6.47 25.92 -20.23
N ARG A 9 -5.35 26.55 -19.84
CA ARG A 9 -4.22 25.91 -19.18
C ARG A 9 -4.08 26.43 -17.75
N ILE A 10 -3.28 25.74 -16.94
CA ILE A 10 -2.98 26.13 -15.56
C ILE A 10 -2.45 27.57 -15.46
N GLN A 11 -1.68 28.04 -16.46
CA GLN A 11 -1.15 29.41 -16.47
C GLN A 11 -2.19 30.49 -16.74
N ASP A 12 -3.39 30.12 -17.20
CA ASP A 12 -4.51 31.04 -17.41
C ASP A 12 -5.34 31.24 -16.11
N ASP A 13 -4.99 30.54 -15.02
CA ASP A 13 -5.57 30.77 -13.70
C ASP A 13 -5.24 32.19 -13.22
N GLY A 14 -6.27 32.95 -12.85
CA GLY A 14 -6.08 34.32 -12.38
C GLY A 14 -7.31 35.21 -12.55
N CYS A 15 -7.17 36.45 -12.10
CA CYS A 15 -8.21 37.46 -12.21
C CYS A 15 -7.96 38.39 -13.41
N TYR A 16 -8.95 38.44 -14.28
CA TYR A 16 -8.99 39.23 -15.50
C TYR A 16 -9.79 40.51 -15.28
N LYS A 17 -9.30 41.61 -15.87
CA LYS A 17 -9.96 42.91 -15.85
C LYS A 17 -10.52 43.26 -17.21
N CYS A 18 -11.82 43.45 -17.27
CA CYS A 18 -12.53 44.00 -18.42
C CYS A 18 -12.61 45.53 -18.29
N LEU A 19 -12.33 46.25 -19.37
CA LEU A 19 -12.42 47.71 -19.42
C LEU A 19 -13.45 48.11 -20.48
N PHE A 20 -14.51 48.80 -20.05
CA PHE A 20 -15.54 49.35 -20.94
C PHE A 20 -15.36 50.86 -21.06
N ASN A 21 -14.91 51.32 -22.23
CA ASN A 21 -14.67 52.75 -22.45
C ASN A 21 -15.96 53.43 -22.92
N THR A 22 -16.41 54.45 -22.19
CA THR A 22 -17.54 55.31 -22.53
C THR A 22 -17.06 56.77 -22.61
N TYR A 23 -17.67 57.57 -23.49
CA TYR A 23 -17.40 59.01 -23.57
C TYR A 23 -18.67 59.77 -23.19
N PRO A 24 -18.60 60.79 -22.31
CA PRO A 24 -17.40 61.38 -21.70
C PRO A 24 -16.89 60.70 -20.41
N ASP A 25 -17.58 59.67 -19.92
CA ASP A 25 -17.39 59.15 -18.55
C ASP A 25 -16.09 58.35 -18.29
N GLY A 26 -15.34 57.99 -19.34
CA GLY A 26 -14.07 57.28 -19.23
C GLY A 26 -14.20 55.75 -19.22
N ALA A 27 -13.19 55.06 -18.69
CA ALA A 27 -13.16 53.59 -18.65
C ALA A 27 -13.80 53.04 -17.36
N ILE A 28 -14.80 52.17 -17.50
CA ILE A 28 -15.44 51.45 -16.40
C ILE A 28 -14.77 50.07 -16.28
N PRO A 29 -14.01 49.78 -15.21
CA PRO A 29 -13.39 48.48 -14.99
C PRO A 29 -14.36 47.48 -14.35
N GLN A 30 -14.22 46.21 -14.72
CA GLN A 30 -14.89 45.08 -14.07
C GLN A 30 -13.92 43.90 -13.96
N ASP A 31 -13.87 43.26 -12.79
CA ASP A 31 -12.98 42.12 -12.54
C ASP A 31 -13.76 40.81 -12.55
N THR A 32 -13.11 39.75 -13.04
CA THR A 32 -13.62 38.37 -13.03
C THR A 32 -12.46 37.40 -12.83
N CYS A 33 -12.64 36.34 -12.05
CA CYS A 33 -11.56 35.38 -11.78
C CYS A 33 -11.86 34.02 -12.43
N LEU A 34 -10.86 33.49 -13.11
CA LEU A 34 -10.86 32.16 -13.69
C LEU A 34 -10.03 31.25 -12.79
N THR A 35 -10.64 30.17 -12.30
CA THR A 35 -9.95 29.14 -11.55
C THR A 35 -9.81 27.88 -12.39
N VAL A 36 -8.58 27.40 -12.53
CA VAL A 36 -8.25 26.18 -13.27
C VAL A 36 -7.77 25.14 -12.28
N TYR A 37 -8.25 23.91 -12.41
CA TYR A 37 -7.81 22.80 -11.59
C TYR A 37 -7.59 21.57 -12.46
N GLU A 38 -6.64 20.74 -12.04
CA GLU A 38 -6.40 19.42 -12.63
C GLU A 38 -6.85 18.36 -11.64
N GLN A 39 -7.51 17.31 -12.14
CA GLN A 39 -8.08 16.29 -11.29
C GLN A 39 -7.00 15.51 -10.54
N LEU A 40 -7.23 15.29 -9.24
CA LEU A 40 -6.35 14.47 -8.42
C LEU A 40 -6.18 13.06 -9.00
N ARG A 41 -4.93 12.63 -9.18
CA ARG A 41 -4.55 11.26 -9.49
C ARG A 41 -3.52 10.80 -8.48
N GLY A 42 -3.82 9.74 -7.74
CA GLY A 42 -2.91 9.22 -6.72
C GLY A 42 -2.75 7.71 -6.75
N SER A 43 -1.73 7.24 -6.05
CA SER A 43 -1.43 5.83 -5.87
C SER A 43 -0.70 5.61 -4.55
N LEU A 44 -0.90 4.42 -3.97
CA LEU A 44 -0.20 3.96 -2.79
C LEU A 44 0.41 2.59 -3.08
N HIS A 45 1.71 2.44 -2.83
CA HIS A 45 2.41 1.17 -2.90
C HIS A 45 3.36 1.03 -1.72
N TYR A 46 3.73 -0.20 -1.37
CA TYR A 46 4.72 -0.46 -0.32
C TYR A 46 5.72 -1.52 -0.78
N VAL A 47 6.93 -1.42 -0.23
CA VAL A 47 8.01 -2.37 -0.42
C VAL A 47 8.55 -2.76 0.95
N VAL A 48 8.91 -4.03 1.11
CA VAL A 48 9.59 -4.51 2.31
C VAL A 48 11.04 -4.79 1.96
N SER A 49 11.97 -4.15 2.67
CA SER A 49 13.42 -4.30 2.48
C SER A 49 14.11 -4.41 3.83
N GLU A 50 14.92 -5.46 4.03
CA GLU A 50 15.72 -5.67 5.25
C GLU A 50 14.93 -5.56 6.57
N GLY A 51 13.66 -6.00 6.58
CA GLY A 51 12.78 -5.91 7.76
C GLY A 51 12.13 -4.55 7.99
N ASN A 52 12.43 -3.56 7.15
CA ASN A 52 11.78 -2.26 7.12
C ASN A 52 10.70 -2.22 6.04
N LEU A 53 9.56 -1.61 6.38
CA LEU A 53 8.49 -1.34 5.42
C LEU A 53 8.63 0.09 4.92
N ILE A 54 8.67 0.27 3.61
CA ILE A 54 8.70 1.58 2.95
C ILE A 54 7.41 1.72 2.14
N ALA A 55 6.48 2.55 2.60
CA ALA A 55 5.28 2.90 1.87
C ALA A 55 5.49 4.21 1.12
N THR A 56 5.12 4.24 -0.16
CA THR A 56 5.23 5.43 -1.00
C THR A 56 3.84 5.79 -1.52
N CYS A 57 3.37 6.97 -1.11
CA CYS A 57 2.14 7.57 -1.60
C CYS A 57 2.48 8.69 -2.57
N SER A 58 1.86 8.68 -3.74
CA SER A 58 2.03 9.72 -4.76
C SER A 58 0.68 10.32 -5.10
N ALA A 59 0.61 11.64 -5.20
CA ALA A 59 -0.58 12.40 -5.58
C ALA A 59 -0.20 13.51 -6.55
N ASN A 60 -0.81 13.54 -7.73
CA ASN A 60 -0.62 14.54 -8.77
C ASN A 60 -1.92 15.33 -8.96
N ALA A 61 -1.86 16.66 -8.84
CA ALA A 61 -3.01 17.54 -9.06
C ALA A 61 -2.58 18.99 -9.29
N TRP A 62 -3.54 19.85 -9.63
CA TRP A 62 -3.41 21.29 -9.53
C TRP A 62 -4.70 21.87 -8.93
N PRO A 63 -4.66 22.74 -7.93
CA PRO A 63 -3.50 23.17 -7.12
C PRO A 63 -2.81 22.02 -6.36
N SER A 64 -1.67 22.30 -5.71
CA SER A 64 -0.89 21.28 -5.01
C SER A 64 -1.72 20.50 -3.99
N PRO A 65 -1.76 19.15 -4.06
CA PRO A 65 -2.42 18.34 -3.05
C PRO A 65 -1.59 18.27 -1.76
N VAL A 66 -2.20 17.82 -0.66
CA VAL A 66 -1.54 17.59 0.63
C VAL A 66 -1.66 16.12 1.01
N ILE A 67 -0.54 15.49 1.37
CA ILE A 67 -0.49 14.08 1.79
C ILE A 67 -0.33 14.01 3.31
N SER A 68 -1.05 13.09 3.95
CA SER A 68 -0.87 12.72 5.36
C SER A 68 -1.10 11.23 5.58
N TRP A 69 -0.33 10.64 6.49
CA TRP A 69 -0.45 9.22 6.83
C TRP A 69 -1.31 9.01 8.07
N ILE A 70 -2.15 7.98 8.04
CA ILE A 70 -2.96 7.55 9.19
C ILE A 70 -2.36 6.23 9.70
N VAL A 71 -1.31 6.35 10.51
CA VAL A 71 -0.54 5.21 11.07
C VAL A 71 -0.26 5.42 12.56
N PRO A 72 -0.02 4.35 13.35
CA PRO A 72 0.39 4.45 14.76
C PRO A 72 1.71 5.24 14.89
N LYS A 73 1.79 6.16 15.87
CA LYS A 73 2.88 7.14 15.99
C LYS A 73 4.29 6.53 16.17
N ASN A 74 5.29 7.22 15.60
CA ASN A 74 6.77 7.04 15.66
C ASN A 74 7.44 6.51 14.38
N GLU A 75 7.05 7.01 13.21
CA GLU A 75 7.62 6.60 11.94
C GLU A 75 8.23 7.81 11.22
N SER A 76 9.32 7.58 10.48
CA SER A 76 9.97 8.65 9.72
C SER A 76 9.24 8.85 8.40
N GLU A 77 8.69 10.05 8.22
CA GLU A 77 8.07 10.50 6.97
C GLU A 77 9.03 11.43 6.20
N LYS A 78 9.17 11.18 4.90
CA LYS A 78 9.89 12.06 3.98
C LYS A 78 9.00 12.44 2.82
N THR A 79 8.72 13.73 2.67
CA THR A 79 7.87 14.26 1.59
C THR A 79 8.71 15.03 0.57
N GLU A 80 8.48 14.74 -0.70
CA GLU A 80 9.12 15.37 -1.86
C GLU A 80 8.03 15.97 -2.75
N VAL A 81 8.26 17.18 -3.26
CA VAL A 81 7.32 17.90 -4.14
C VAL A 81 7.98 18.13 -5.50
N VAL A 82 7.29 17.75 -6.57
CA VAL A 82 7.80 17.82 -7.94
C VAL A 82 6.80 18.55 -8.83
N THR A 83 7.26 19.63 -9.46
CA THR A 83 6.47 20.38 -10.45
C THR A 83 6.74 19.83 -11.84
N HIS A 84 5.68 19.52 -12.58
CA HIS A 84 5.75 18.96 -13.92
C HIS A 84 5.69 20.06 -14.99
N PRO A 85 6.22 19.82 -16.21
CA PRO A 85 6.20 20.81 -17.30
C PRO A 85 4.79 21.15 -17.80
N ASN A 86 3.80 20.27 -17.54
CA ASN A 86 2.39 20.54 -17.80
C ASN A 86 1.76 21.52 -16.78
N GLY A 87 2.49 21.94 -15.74
CA GLY A 87 2.03 22.83 -14.67
C GLY A 87 1.46 22.11 -13.44
N THR A 88 1.26 20.79 -13.48
CA THR A 88 0.72 20.05 -12.34
C THR A 88 1.78 19.81 -11.27
N VAL A 89 1.34 19.61 -10.03
CA VAL A 89 2.22 19.35 -8.88
C VAL A 89 1.99 17.92 -8.39
N SER A 90 3.08 17.16 -8.31
CA SER A 90 3.08 15.85 -7.68
C SER A 90 3.74 15.90 -6.32
N VAL A 91 3.01 15.48 -5.30
CA VAL A 91 3.52 15.26 -3.95
C VAL A 91 3.77 13.77 -3.77
N ILE A 92 4.98 13.42 -3.31
CA ILE A 92 5.40 12.04 -3.07
C ILE A 92 5.83 11.96 -1.61
N SER A 93 5.06 11.27 -0.77
CA SER A 93 5.42 11.01 0.62
C SER A 93 5.87 9.57 0.79
N LYS A 94 6.98 9.37 1.47
CA LYS A 94 7.58 8.08 1.82
C LYS A 94 7.52 7.90 3.33
N LEU A 95 6.85 6.84 3.76
CA LEU A 95 6.75 6.42 5.15
C LEU A 95 7.65 5.21 5.37
N CYS A 96 8.61 5.33 6.27
CA CYS A 96 9.51 4.24 6.64
C CYS A 96 9.18 3.75 8.05
N VAL A 97 8.95 2.44 8.17
CA VAL A 97 8.58 1.76 9.40
C VAL A 97 9.62 0.71 9.75
N ASN A 98 10.24 0.89 10.90
CA ASN A 98 11.20 -0.07 11.44
C ASN A 98 10.41 -1.19 12.13
N SER A 99 10.48 -2.41 11.59
CA SER A 99 9.73 -3.62 12.00
C SER A 99 8.37 -3.82 11.33
N THR A 100 8.34 -4.67 10.29
CA THR A 100 7.11 -5.10 9.60
C THR A 100 6.08 -5.80 10.49
N THR A 101 6.53 -6.44 11.57
CA THR A 101 5.67 -7.22 12.49
C THR A 101 4.63 -6.38 13.23
N SER A 102 4.90 -5.09 13.49
CA SER A 102 3.93 -4.20 14.15
C SER A 102 2.76 -3.83 13.23
N LEU A 103 2.96 -3.89 11.92
CA LEU A 103 1.99 -3.53 10.88
C LEU A 103 1.46 -4.73 10.09
N ALA A 104 1.91 -5.94 10.41
CA ALA A 104 1.44 -7.16 9.76
C ALA A 104 -0.08 -7.30 9.94
N GLY A 105 -0.81 -7.47 8.84
CA GLY A 105 -2.27 -7.55 8.86
C GLY A 105 -3.00 -6.20 8.99
N GLN A 106 -2.28 -5.10 9.22
CA GLN A 106 -2.85 -3.75 9.28
C GLN A 106 -3.00 -3.12 7.88
N SER A 107 -3.84 -2.08 7.80
CA SER A 107 -4.04 -1.30 6.58
C SER A 107 -3.26 0.00 6.67
N LEU A 108 -2.33 0.21 5.74
CA LEU A 108 -1.65 1.49 5.55
C LEU A 108 -2.61 2.42 4.81
N ILE A 109 -2.86 3.59 5.36
CA ILE A 109 -3.80 4.56 4.79
C ILE A 109 -3.06 5.87 4.54
N CYS A 110 -3.02 6.26 3.27
CA CYS A 110 -2.59 7.58 2.82
C CYS A 110 -3.82 8.44 2.57
N ARG A 111 -3.95 9.53 3.33
CA ARG A 111 -4.99 10.55 3.14
C ARG A 111 -4.42 11.67 2.28
N VAL A 112 -5.08 11.94 1.16
CA VAL A 112 -4.73 12.98 0.21
C VAL A 112 -5.85 14.02 0.17
N GLN A 113 -5.53 15.26 0.52
CA GLN A 113 -6.45 16.39 0.45
C GLN A 113 -6.14 17.22 -0.80
N HIS A 114 -7.17 17.53 -1.59
CA HIS A 114 -7.06 18.36 -2.78
C HIS A 114 -8.28 19.27 -2.86
N MET A 115 -8.06 20.59 -2.76
CA MET A 115 -9.15 21.57 -2.63
C MET A 115 -10.04 21.24 -1.42
N GLU A 116 -11.35 21.11 -1.63
CA GLU A 116 -12.34 20.74 -0.61
C GLU A 116 -12.63 19.22 -0.58
N GLU A 117 -11.93 18.43 -1.40
CA GLU A 117 -12.09 16.98 -1.47
C GLU A 117 -10.97 16.24 -0.73
N GLU A 118 -11.32 15.10 -0.12
CA GLU A 118 -10.37 14.15 0.45
C GLU A 118 -10.48 12.80 -0.22
N ARG A 119 -9.34 12.16 -0.49
CA ARG A 119 -9.27 10.77 -0.97
C ARG A 119 -8.34 9.94 -0.11
N TYR A 120 -8.74 8.68 0.09
CA TYR A 120 -8.04 7.72 0.92
C TYR A 120 -7.52 6.59 0.02
N TYR A 121 -6.21 6.37 0.05
CA TYR A 121 -5.57 5.23 -0.59
C TYR A 121 -5.15 4.25 0.51
N SER A 122 -5.58 2.99 0.41
CA SER A 122 -5.29 1.98 1.42
C SER A 122 -4.70 0.71 0.84
N VAL A 123 -3.70 0.14 1.51
CA VAL A 123 -3.12 -1.16 1.16
C VAL A 123 -2.96 -2.02 2.42
N LYS A 124 -3.34 -3.30 2.34
CA LYS A 124 -3.13 -4.27 3.43
C LYS A 124 -1.72 -4.84 3.36
N VAL A 125 -1.00 -4.78 4.46
CA VAL A 125 0.32 -5.40 4.60
C VAL A 125 0.13 -6.90 4.73
N LYS A 126 0.74 -7.67 3.82
CA LYS A 126 0.73 -9.14 3.91
C LYS A 126 1.35 -9.58 5.23
N GLU A 127 0.62 -10.40 5.99
CA GLU A 127 1.19 -11.12 7.11
C GLU A 127 2.25 -12.08 6.59
N ASP A 128 3.47 -11.95 7.13
CA ASP A 128 4.48 -12.96 6.95
C ASP A 128 4.10 -14.15 7.85
N HIS A 129 3.23 -15.03 7.35
CA HIS A 129 3.04 -16.36 7.94
C HIS A 129 4.31 -17.19 7.67
N GLY A 130 5.41 -16.76 8.26
CA GLY A 130 6.68 -17.45 8.22
C GLY A 130 6.50 -18.82 8.83
N ARG A 131 6.54 -19.86 7.98
CA ARG A 131 7.16 -21.18 8.18
C ARG A 131 6.85 -21.95 9.48
N TRP A 132 5.85 -21.55 10.27
CA TRP A 132 5.47 -22.19 11.53
C TRP A 132 4.55 -23.39 11.31
N PHE A 133 3.77 -23.40 10.22
CA PHE A 133 2.89 -24.52 9.90
C PHE A 133 3.63 -25.79 9.47
N SER A 134 4.90 -25.72 9.06
CA SER A 134 5.66 -26.90 8.61
C SER A 134 6.22 -27.75 9.75
N VAL A 135 6.57 -27.15 10.89
CA VAL A 135 7.25 -27.87 11.98
C VAL A 135 6.34 -28.89 12.68
N PRO A 136 5.07 -28.58 13.01
CA PRO A 136 4.15 -29.56 13.61
C PRO A 136 3.87 -30.74 12.67
N TRP A 137 3.75 -30.48 11.36
CA TRP A 137 3.51 -31.53 10.36
C TRP A 137 4.72 -32.46 10.21
N LEU A 138 5.93 -31.92 10.21
CA LEU A 138 7.16 -32.73 10.18
C LEU A 138 7.28 -33.61 11.43
N LEU A 139 7.01 -33.07 12.63
CA LEU A 139 7.03 -33.86 13.86
C LEU A 139 5.94 -34.96 13.88
N ALA A 140 4.74 -34.65 13.40
CA ALA A 140 3.64 -35.62 13.29
C ALA A 140 3.98 -36.77 12.32
N THR A 141 4.57 -36.46 11.16
CA THR A 141 4.98 -37.48 10.18
C THR A 141 6.08 -38.40 10.72
N VAL A 142 7.08 -37.85 11.42
CA VAL A 142 8.15 -38.64 12.06
C VAL A 142 7.58 -39.55 13.15
N ALA A 143 6.68 -39.04 14.01
CA ALA A 143 6.03 -39.85 15.04
C ALA A 143 5.24 -41.02 14.44
N LEU A 144 4.49 -40.78 13.36
CA LEU A 144 3.71 -41.81 12.67
C LEU A 144 4.62 -42.92 12.11
N LEU A 145 5.75 -42.54 11.48
CA LEU A 145 6.73 -43.49 10.96
C LEU A 145 7.35 -44.36 12.07
N VAL A 146 7.67 -43.79 13.23
CA VAL A 146 8.21 -44.53 14.37
C VAL A 146 7.19 -45.56 14.89
N VAL A 147 5.91 -45.18 15.02
CA VAL A 147 4.85 -46.11 15.43
C VAL A 147 4.70 -47.26 14.42
N CYS A 148 4.71 -46.96 13.12
CA CYS A 148 4.66 -47.98 12.07
C CYS A 148 5.83 -48.97 12.16
N VAL A 149 7.06 -48.49 12.38
CA VAL A 149 8.23 -49.36 12.52
C VAL A 149 8.12 -50.27 13.75
N VAL A 150 7.67 -49.75 14.90
CA VAL A 150 7.46 -50.55 16.12
C VAL A 150 6.39 -51.63 15.90
N LEU A 151 5.29 -51.31 15.21
CA LEU A 151 4.26 -52.29 14.87
C LEU A 151 4.80 -53.38 13.93
N VAL A 152 5.60 -53.02 12.93
CA VAL A 152 6.23 -54.01 12.03
C VAL A 152 7.19 -54.91 12.81
N LEU A 153 8.03 -54.35 13.68
CA LEU A 153 8.97 -55.11 14.50
C LEU A 153 8.26 -56.06 15.46
N THR A 154 7.18 -55.61 16.11
CA THR A 154 6.39 -56.48 17.01
C THR A 154 5.74 -57.64 16.25
N VAL A 155 5.15 -57.38 15.06
CA VAL A 155 4.59 -58.42 14.20
C VAL A 155 5.65 -59.40 13.70
N VAL A 156 6.82 -58.91 13.28
CA VAL A 156 7.94 -59.76 12.83
C VAL A 156 8.47 -60.62 14.00
N CYS A 157 8.65 -60.02 15.18
CA CYS A 157 9.05 -60.73 16.40
C CYS A 157 8.01 -61.79 16.79
N TRP A 158 6.72 -61.48 16.72
CA TRP A 158 5.64 -62.44 16.96
C TRP A 158 5.65 -63.59 15.94
N ARG A 159 5.80 -63.30 14.65
CA ARG A 159 5.89 -64.33 13.61
C ARG A 159 7.12 -65.23 13.79
N ARG A 160 8.27 -64.65 14.15
CA ARG A 160 9.49 -65.42 14.46
C ARG A 160 9.32 -66.30 15.70
N ARG A 161 8.67 -65.81 16.76
CA ARG A 161 8.37 -66.63 17.95
C ARG A 161 7.41 -67.77 17.64
N ARG A 162 6.34 -67.53 16.86
CA ARG A 162 5.44 -68.62 16.40
C ARG A 162 6.18 -69.68 15.59
N LYS A 163 7.09 -69.29 14.68
CA LYS A 163 7.93 -70.25 13.96
C LYS A 163 8.77 -71.11 14.91
N LYS A 164 9.47 -70.49 15.88
CA LYS A 164 10.24 -71.24 16.89
C LYS A 164 9.38 -72.18 17.75
N GLN A 165 8.18 -71.76 18.14
CA GLN A 165 7.24 -72.61 18.89
C GLN A 165 6.71 -73.79 18.07
N ASN A 166 6.55 -73.62 16.76
CA ASN A 166 6.13 -74.69 15.85
C ASN A 166 7.27 -75.70 15.60
N GLU A 167 8.53 -75.26 15.58
CA GLU A 167 9.70 -76.16 15.49
C GLU A 167 9.93 -76.96 16.78
N SER A 168 9.73 -76.37 17.96
CA SER A 168 9.89 -77.05 19.26
C SER A 168 8.75 -78.00 19.63
N ARG A 169 7.68 -78.07 18.83
CA ARG A 169 6.52 -78.98 19.04
C ARG A 169 6.51 -80.16 18.06
N ALA A 170 7.49 -80.20 17.15
CA ALA A 170 7.66 -81.23 16.13
C ALA A 170 8.91 -82.11 16.35
N SER A 171 9.58 -81.96 17.51
CA SER A 171 10.69 -82.81 17.96
C SER A 171 10.38 -83.48 19.29
#